data_AF-A0A423I622-F1
#
_entry.id   AF-A0A423I622-F1
#
_cell.length_a   1.000
_cell.length_b   1.000
_cell.length_c   1.000
_cell.angle_alpha   90.00
_cell.angle_beta   90.00
_cell.angle_gamma   90.00
#
_symmetry.space_group_name_H-M   'P 1'
#
loop_
_entity.id
_entity.type
_entity.pdbx_description
1 polymer ?
#
loop_
_entity_poly.entity_id
_entity_poly.type
_entity_poly.pdbx_seq_one_letter_code
_entity_poly.pdbx_strand_id
1 'polypeptide(L)'
;MNIELDVTEAFGAIDYVNAGGLTTYIDIALTESLLENFSLQLTNFVLNIIDDSIIDEIHKQAPQELTKKFTDEGFLIVKRAIVTFEKVKSCDSVLSLKIKNDEYDFERSWGASLTNGDKVYDIGGRLSTYPDLSLNLAVISPNKITLSFSPEDCVYIDNYQNFMSATETFNNSINTAPNSHNLFNIDFRNKHLAPNFDGGYRTYTDD
;
A
#
# COMPACT_ATOMS: atom_id res chain seq x y z
N MET A 1 4.07 -14.77 14.60
CA MET A 1 2.70 -15.14 14.17
C MET A 1 2.09 -13.88 13.59
N ASN A 2 1.52 -13.94 12.39
CA ASN A 2 0.89 -12.78 11.78
C ASN A 2 -0.56 -12.66 12.23
N ILE A 3 -1.06 -11.43 12.27
CA ILE A 3 -2.48 -11.11 12.33
C ILE A 3 -2.98 -11.10 10.89
N GLU A 4 -4.08 -11.79 10.64
CA GLU A 4 -4.77 -11.81 9.34
C GLU A 4 -6.20 -11.34 9.52
N LEU A 5 -6.55 -10.27 8.80
CA LEU A 5 -7.87 -9.65 8.84
C LEU A 5 -8.55 -9.80 7.48
N ASP A 6 -9.81 -10.23 7.50
CA ASP A 6 -10.68 -10.13 6.33
C ASP A 6 -11.21 -8.70 6.25
N VAL A 7 -10.75 -7.95 5.24
CA VAL A 7 -11.10 -6.54 5.05
C VAL A 7 -12.04 -6.33 3.87
N THR A 8 -12.67 -7.40 3.36
CA THR A 8 -13.58 -7.35 2.22
C THR A 8 -14.73 -6.37 2.44
N GLU A 9 -15.25 -6.29 3.66
CA GLU A 9 -16.34 -5.38 4.04
C GLU A 9 -15.89 -4.19 4.90
N ALA A 10 -14.61 -4.17 5.28
CA ALA A 10 -14.05 -3.23 6.25
C ALA A 10 -12.87 -2.44 5.70
N PHE A 11 -12.80 -2.24 4.38
CA PHE A 11 -11.63 -1.60 3.77
C PHE A 11 -11.44 -0.14 4.20
N GLY A 12 -12.52 0.55 4.59
CA GLY A 12 -12.46 1.87 5.24
C GLY A 12 -11.76 1.87 6.61
N ALA A 13 -11.43 0.70 7.16
CA ALA A 13 -10.55 0.58 8.32
C ALA A 13 -9.10 0.94 7.99
N ILE A 14 -8.67 0.90 6.73
CA ILE A 14 -7.31 1.29 6.34
C ILE A 14 -7.32 2.76 5.96
N ASP A 15 -6.70 3.62 6.77
CA ASP A 15 -6.49 5.02 6.41
C ASP A 15 -5.12 5.20 5.75
N TYR A 16 -5.17 5.43 4.45
CA TYR A 16 -4.04 5.62 3.57
C TYR A 16 -3.87 7.08 3.10
N VAL A 17 -4.81 7.98 3.45
CA VAL A 17 -4.79 9.39 3.00
C VAL A 17 -4.24 10.27 4.11
N ASN A 18 -2.93 10.17 4.32
CA ASN A 18 -2.19 11.14 5.11
C ASN A 18 -2.82 11.41 6.50
N ALA A 19 -3.27 10.36 7.19
CA ALA A 19 -3.89 10.42 8.50
C ALA A 19 -3.03 11.28 9.44
N GLY A 20 -3.47 12.50 9.76
CA GLY A 20 -2.68 13.46 10.55
C GLY A 20 -1.23 13.68 10.06
N GLY A 21 -0.99 13.63 8.74
CA GLY A 21 0.35 13.80 8.17
C GLY A 21 1.18 12.51 8.02
N LEU A 22 0.63 11.35 8.38
CA LEU A 22 1.33 10.06 8.26
C LEU A 22 1.40 9.64 6.79
N THR A 23 2.62 9.54 6.27
CA THR A 23 2.84 9.12 4.89
C THR A 23 2.77 7.61 4.78
N THR A 24 1.75 7.12 4.08
CA THR A 24 1.64 5.72 3.67
C THR A 24 2.42 5.47 2.39
N TYR A 25 3.16 4.36 2.38
CA TYR A 25 3.91 3.91 1.21
C TYR A 25 3.35 2.61 0.66
N ILE A 26 3.33 2.51 -0.66
CA ILE A 26 2.87 1.36 -1.42
C ILE A 26 4.07 0.76 -2.15
N ASP A 27 4.26 -0.55 -1.99
CA ASP A 27 5.09 -1.35 -2.89
C ASP A 27 4.19 -2.31 -3.67
N ILE A 28 4.17 -2.15 -4.99
CA ILE A 28 3.34 -2.94 -5.88
C ILE A 28 4.00 -3.06 -7.26
N ALA A 29 3.85 -4.23 -7.87
CA ALA A 29 4.23 -4.46 -9.26
C ALA A 29 3.01 -4.24 -10.18
N LEU A 30 2.95 -3.10 -10.87
CA LEU A 30 1.92 -2.80 -11.87
C LEU A 30 2.25 -3.45 -13.22
N THR A 31 2.07 -4.77 -13.33
CA THR A 31 2.33 -5.55 -14.55
C THR A 31 1.04 -5.98 -15.26
N GLU A 32 1.12 -6.56 -16.46
CA GLU A 32 -0.07 -7.08 -17.16
C GLU A 32 -0.75 -8.25 -16.40
N SER A 33 0.00 -8.95 -15.53
CA SER A 33 -0.51 -10.05 -14.70
C SER A 33 -1.16 -9.59 -13.39
N LEU A 34 -1.37 -8.27 -13.22
CA LEU A 34 -1.97 -7.65 -12.03
C LEU A 34 -3.29 -8.32 -11.62
N LEU A 35 -4.08 -8.78 -12.59
CA LEU A 35 -5.41 -9.37 -12.36
C LEU A 35 -5.37 -10.81 -11.83
N GLU A 36 -4.26 -11.52 -12.02
CA GLU A 36 -4.12 -12.93 -11.65
C GLU A 36 -3.63 -13.12 -10.21
N ASN A 37 -2.71 -12.27 -9.75
CA ASN A 37 -2.18 -12.28 -8.40
C ASN A 37 -1.94 -10.84 -7.94
N PHE A 38 -2.95 -10.24 -7.30
CA PHE A 38 -2.85 -8.86 -6.83
C PHE A 38 -2.50 -8.84 -5.35
N SER A 39 -1.25 -8.51 -5.06
CA SER A 39 -0.77 -8.27 -3.72
C SER A 39 0.07 -7.01 -3.70
N LEU A 40 -0.07 -6.23 -2.65
CA LEU A 40 0.73 -5.03 -2.43
C LEU A 40 1.18 -4.96 -0.97
N GLN A 41 2.33 -4.34 -0.74
CA GLN A 41 2.78 -4.02 0.61
C GLN A 41 2.37 -2.59 0.94
N LEU A 42 1.69 -2.41 2.06
CA LEU A 42 1.48 -1.12 2.68
C LEU A 42 2.47 -0.93 3.81
N THR A 43 3.05 0.26 3.88
CA THR A 43 3.98 0.64 4.94
C THR A 43 3.49 1.93 5.56
N ASN A 44 3.45 1.97 6.89
CA ASN A 44 3.16 3.17 7.68
C ASN A 44 1.78 3.79 7.38
N PHE A 45 0.74 3.05 7.76
CA PHE A 45 -0.65 3.48 7.66
C PHE A 45 -1.36 3.30 9.01
N VAL A 46 -2.49 3.98 9.17
CA VAL A 46 -3.34 3.80 10.34
C VAL A 46 -4.38 2.73 10.04
N LEU A 47 -4.45 1.70 10.89
CA LEU A 47 -5.57 0.78 10.93
C LEU A 47 -6.58 1.33 11.94
N ASN A 48 -7.66 1.90 11.42
CA ASN A 48 -8.78 2.41 12.20
C ASN A 48 -9.46 1.26 12.95
N ILE A 49 -9.40 1.35 14.27
CA ILE A 49 -9.97 0.39 15.21
C ILE A 49 -11.45 0.76 15.48
N ILE A 50 -12.24 0.91 14.41
CA ILE A 50 -13.63 1.42 14.48
C ILE A 50 -14.66 0.29 14.32
N ASP A 51 -14.34 -0.73 13.53
CA ASP A 51 -15.25 -1.86 13.27
C ASP A 51 -15.02 -2.97 14.30
N ASP A 52 -16.02 -3.24 15.15
CA ASP A 52 -16.00 -4.29 16.17
C ASP A 52 -15.48 -5.63 15.62
N SER A 53 -15.81 -5.98 14.38
CA SER A 53 -15.36 -7.23 13.75
C SER A 53 -13.84 -7.26 13.54
N ILE A 54 -13.23 -6.14 13.17
CA ILE A 54 -11.78 -5.98 13.05
C ILE A 54 -11.13 -6.01 14.43
N ILE A 55 -11.72 -5.32 15.41
CA ILE A 55 -11.23 -5.28 16.80
C ILE A 55 -11.19 -6.69 17.38
N ASP A 56 -12.29 -7.43 17.28
CA ASP A 56 -12.42 -8.78 17.79
C ASP A 56 -11.40 -9.72 17.17
N GLU A 57 -11.16 -9.59 15.86
CA GLU A 57 -10.22 -10.45 15.15
C GLU A 57 -8.77 -10.17 15.55
N ILE A 58 -8.41 -8.90 15.75
CA ILE A 58 -7.12 -8.53 16.35
C ILE A 58 -7.02 -9.11 17.77
N HIS A 59 -8.05 -9.01 18.61
CA HIS A 59 -8.03 -9.54 19.98
C HIS A 59 -7.78 -11.05 20.06
N LYS A 60 -8.24 -11.82 19.08
CA LYS A 60 -8.01 -13.27 19.02
C LYS A 60 -6.57 -13.64 18.64
N GLN A 61 -5.92 -12.80 17.83
CA GLN A 61 -4.64 -13.14 17.19
C GLN A 61 -3.44 -12.39 17.79
N ALA A 62 -3.62 -11.17 18.31
CA ALA A 62 -2.54 -10.37 18.86
C ALA A 62 -2.22 -10.72 20.33
N PRO A 63 -0.99 -10.47 20.79
CA PRO A 63 -0.64 -10.50 22.20
C PRO A 63 -1.54 -9.54 23.02
N GLN A 64 -1.93 -9.95 24.22
CA GLN A 64 -2.78 -9.14 25.10
C GLN A 64 -2.13 -7.80 25.47
N GLU A 65 -0.80 -7.72 25.48
CA GLU A 65 -0.03 -6.52 25.76
C GLU A 65 -0.24 -5.41 24.73
N LEU A 66 -0.61 -5.77 23.49
CA LEU A 66 -0.97 -4.83 22.44
C LEU A 66 -2.42 -4.35 22.62
N THR A 67 -3.36 -5.30 22.72
CA THR A 67 -4.79 -5.02 22.62
C THR A 67 -5.40 -4.42 23.89
N LYS A 68 -4.85 -4.71 25.08
CA LYS A 68 -5.28 -4.09 26.36
C LYS A 68 -5.15 -2.57 26.38
N LYS A 69 -4.39 -1.99 25.46
CA LYS A 69 -4.17 -0.54 25.36
C LYS A 69 -5.21 0.16 24.50
N PHE A 70 -6.01 -0.58 23.74
CA PHE A 70 -6.95 0.00 22.77
C PHE A 70 -8.00 0.85 23.49
N THR A 71 -8.23 2.04 22.94
CA THR A 71 -9.18 3.05 23.35
C THR A 71 -9.88 3.58 22.10
N ASP A 72 -11.07 4.14 22.27
CA ASP A 72 -11.88 4.65 21.15
C ASP A 72 -11.20 5.79 20.37
N GLU A 73 -10.23 6.49 21.01
CA GLU A 73 -9.46 7.59 20.42
C GLU A 73 -8.06 7.19 19.95
N GLY A 74 -7.77 5.88 19.99
CA GLY A 74 -6.46 5.32 19.70
C GLY A 74 -6.18 5.11 18.21
N PHE A 75 -4.90 5.13 17.88
CA PHE A 75 -4.37 4.88 16.54
C PHE A 75 -3.48 3.64 16.58
N LEU A 76 -3.84 2.61 15.82
CA LEU A 76 -2.95 1.49 15.55
C LEU A 76 -2.19 1.76 14.26
N ILE A 77 -0.93 2.13 14.39
CA ILE A 77 -0.04 2.32 13.25
C ILE A 77 0.54 0.96 12.88
N VAL A 78 0.34 0.57 11.63
CA VAL A 78 0.93 -0.65 11.06
C VAL A 78 2.10 -0.23 10.18
N LYS A 79 3.31 -0.59 10.62
CA LYS A 79 4.55 -0.26 9.92
C LYS A 79 4.70 -1.05 8.64
N ARG A 80 4.20 -2.28 8.58
CA ARG A 80 4.26 -3.13 7.39
C ARG A 80 3.09 -4.10 7.37
N ALA A 81 2.40 -4.16 6.24
CA ALA A 81 1.38 -5.13 5.98
C ALA A 81 1.38 -5.56 4.52
N ILE A 82 0.86 -6.75 4.25
CA ILE A 82 0.55 -7.23 2.90
C ILE A 82 -0.96 -7.22 2.75
N VAL A 83 -1.46 -6.56 1.71
CA VAL A 83 -2.84 -6.67 1.27
C VAL A 83 -2.87 -7.61 0.09
N THR A 84 -3.65 -8.68 0.19
CA THR A 84 -3.81 -9.68 -0.85
C THR A 84 -5.26 -9.74 -1.28
N PHE A 85 -5.49 -9.62 -2.57
CA PHE A 85 -6.79 -9.78 -3.19
C PHE A 85 -6.80 -11.13 -3.88
N GLU A 86 -7.74 -12.01 -3.50
CA GLU A 86 -7.82 -13.34 -4.11
C GLU A 86 -8.11 -13.29 -5.61
N LYS A 87 -8.83 -12.26 -6.06
CA LYS A 87 -9.12 -12.02 -7.47
C LYS A 87 -9.43 -10.56 -7.72
N VAL A 88 -8.86 -9.98 -8.77
CA VAL A 88 -9.22 -8.63 -9.22
C VAL A 88 -10.05 -8.72 -10.50
N LYS A 89 -11.20 -8.05 -10.50
CA LYS A 89 -12.05 -7.89 -11.69
C LYS A 89 -11.57 -6.75 -12.57
N SER A 90 -11.25 -5.61 -11.95
CA SER A 90 -10.78 -4.40 -12.62
C SER A 90 -9.89 -3.62 -11.67
N CYS A 91 -8.94 -2.87 -12.22
CA CYS A 91 -8.08 -1.97 -11.46
C CYS A 91 -7.78 -0.75 -12.32
N ASP A 92 -7.98 0.44 -11.76
CA ASP A 92 -7.45 1.68 -12.31
C ASP A 92 -6.31 2.18 -11.41
N SER A 93 -5.29 2.74 -12.02
CA SER A 93 -4.20 3.40 -11.32
C SER A 93 -3.98 4.79 -11.86
N VAL A 94 -3.79 5.74 -10.96
CA VAL A 94 -3.30 7.08 -11.25
C VAL A 94 -1.97 7.26 -10.52
N LEU A 95 -0.90 7.40 -11.29
CA LEU A 95 0.42 7.75 -10.77
C LEU A 95 0.64 9.25 -11.00
N SER A 96 0.77 10.01 -9.92
CA SER A 96 0.92 11.46 -9.97
C SER A 96 2.33 11.87 -9.55
N LEU A 97 2.93 12.80 -10.30
CA LEU A 97 4.20 13.44 -9.99
C LEU A 97 3.98 14.94 -9.83
N LYS A 98 4.34 15.48 -8.67
CA LYS A 98 4.28 16.92 -8.43
C LYS A 98 5.64 17.57 -8.64
N ILE A 99 5.74 18.43 -9.66
CA ILE A 99 6.94 19.21 -9.94
C ILE A 99 6.60 20.69 -9.74
N LYS A 100 7.13 21.30 -8.67
CA LYS A 100 6.82 22.68 -8.28
C LYS A 100 5.30 22.87 -8.06
N ASN A 101 4.64 23.61 -8.95
CA ASN A 101 3.22 23.92 -8.89
C ASN A 101 2.39 23.09 -9.89
N ASP A 102 3.05 22.27 -10.73
CA ASP A 102 2.39 21.46 -11.73
C ASP A 102 2.30 19.99 -11.24
N GLU A 103 1.18 19.36 -11.55
CA GLU A 103 0.92 17.95 -11.27
C GLU A 103 0.75 17.20 -12.61
N TYR A 104 1.46 16.08 -12.73
CA TYR A 104 1.47 15.26 -13.93
C TYR A 104 0.94 13.88 -13.59
N ASP A 105 -0.16 13.49 -14.22
CA ASP A 105 -0.83 12.22 -13.98
C ASP A 105 -0.58 11.23 -15.12
N PHE A 106 -0.34 9.98 -14.74
CA PHE A 106 -0.21 8.84 -15.63
C PHE A 106 -1.28 7.81 -15.25
N GLU A 107 -2.26 7.65 -16.13
CA GLU A 107 -3.39 6.77 -15.91
C GLU A 107 -3.21 5.43 -16.62
N ARG A 108 -3.58 4.34 -15.95
CA ARG A 108 -3.67 3.00 -16.53
C ARG A 108 -4.87 2.26 -15.96
N SER A 109 -5.50 1.46 -16.81
CA SER A 109 -6.67 0.65 -16.48
C SER A 109 -6.46 -0.78 -16.95
N TRP A 110 -6.88 -1.73 -16.13
CA TRP A 110 -6.85 -3.16 -16.42
C TRP A 110 -8.19 -3.80 -16.06
N GLY A 111 -8.60 -4.80 -16.84
CA GLY A 111 -9.72 -5.68 -16.49
C GLY A 111 -11.01 -5.40 -17.24
N ALA A 112 -12.13 -5.86 -16.66
CA ALA A 112 -13.43 -5.85 -17.30
C ALA A 112 -14.25 -4.58 -16.96
N SER A 113 -15.25 -4.28 -17.77
CA SER A 113 -16.16 -3.15 -17.52
C SER A 113 -16.88 -3.24 -16.18
N LEU A 114 -17.14 -2.07 -15.60
CA LEU A 114 -17.89 -1.89 -14.37
C LEU A 114 -19.33 -2.38 -14.52
N THR A 115 -19.86 -2.96 -13.44
CA THR A 115 -21.28 -3.33 -13.31
C THR A 115 -21.88 -2.73 -12.05
N ASN A 116 -23.19 -2.45 -12.07
CA ASN A 116 -23.88 -1.92 -10.90
C ASN A 116 -23.69 -2.82 -9.68
N GLY A 117 -23.31 -2.21 -8.55
CA GLY A 117 -23.07 -2.91 -7.28
C GLY A 117 -21.62 -3.37 -7.08
N ASP A 118 -20.72 -3.13 -8.04
CA ASP A 118 -19.29 -3.34 -7.81
C ASP A 118 -18.80 -2.44 -6.66
N LYS A 119 -18.03 -3.04 -5.74
CA LYS A 119 -17.33 -2.31 -4.68
C LYS A 119 -15.97 -1.89 -5.20
N VAL A 120 -15.67 -0.60 -5.04
CA VAL A 120 -14.38 -0.02 -5.38
C VAL A 120 -13.59 0.18 -4.10
N TYR A 121 -12.39 -0.38 -4.08
CA TYR A 121 -11.43 -0.27 -3.00
C TYR A 121 -10.38 0.75 -3.43
N ASP A 122 -10.46 1.94 -2.86
CA ASP A 122 -9.48 2.99 -3.10
C ASP A 122 -8.25 2.75 -2.22
N ILE A 123 -7.05 2.82 -2.80
CA ILE A 123 -5.78 2.63 -2.11
C ILE A 123 -4.83 3.72 -2.56
N GLY A 124 -4.46 4.60 -1.65
CA GLY A 124 -3.58 5.74 -1.92
C GLY A 124 -2.25 5.65 -1.18
N GLY A 125 -1.24 6.36 -1.66
CA GLY A 125 0.04 6.45 -0.96
C GLY A 125 1.16 6.92 -1.87
N ARG A 126 2.39 6.92 -1.36
CA ARG A 126 3.60 7.17 -2.15
C ARG A 126 4.26 5.86 -2.54
N LEU A 127 4.90 5.79 -3.71
CA LEU A 127 5.68 4.60 -4.04
C LEU A 127 6.85 4.45 -3.07
N SER A 128 7.04 3.24 -2.53
CA SER A 128 8.15 2.92 -1.63
C SER A 128 9.52 3.12 -2.31
N THR A 129 9.60 2.83 -3.61
CA THR A 129 10.81 2.94 -4.44
C THR A 129 11.06 4.36 -4.94
N TYR A 130 10.00 5.16 -5.08
CA TYR A 130 10.06 6.55 -5.57
C TYR A 130 9.06 7.43 -4.81
N PRO A 131 9.40 7.89 -3.59
CA PRO A 131 8.49 8.63 -2.72
C PRO A 131 7.93 9.95 -3.30
N ASP A 132 8.54 10.51 -4.33
CA ASP A 132 8.04 11.71 -5.01
C ASP A 132 6.81 11.42 -5.88
N LEU A 133 6.54 10.15 -6.16
CA LEU A 133 5.38 9.68 -6.89
C LEU A 133 4.29 9.23 -5.92
N SER A 134 3.09 9.80 -6.06
CA SER A 134 1.89 9.28 -5.42
C SER A 134 1.18 8.31 -6.35
N LEU A 135 0.69 7.21 -5.79
CA LEU A 135 -0.10 6.21 -6.49
C LEU A 135 -1.47 6.15 -5.82
N ASN A 136 -2.52 6.30 -6.63
CA ASN A 136 -3.88 5.99 -6.25
C ASN A 136 -4.35 4.80 -7.09
N LEU A 137 -4.93 3.81 -6.45
CA LEU A 137 -5.51 2.63 -7.08
C LEU A 137 -6.99 2.59 -6.76
N ALA A 138 -7.81 2.31 -7.76
CA ALA A 138 -9.21 1.95 -7.60
C ALA A 138 -9.35 0.50 -8.03
N VAL A 139 -9.43 -0.41 -7.05
CA VAL A 139 -9.44 -1.85 -7.28
C VAL A 139 -10.85 -2.38 -7.10
N ILE A 140 -11.29 -3.28 -7.98
CA ILE A 140 -12.56 -3.99 -7.82
C ILE A 140 -12.26 -5.46 -7.67
N SER A 141 -12.65 -6.00 -6.52
CA SER A 141 -12.53 -7.42 -6.21
C SER A 141 -13.90 -8.01 -5.87
N PRO A 142 -14.32 -9.07 -6.58
CA PRO A 142 -15.52 -9.83 -6.22
C PRO A 142 -15.24 -10.86 -5.11
N ASN A 143 -13.98 -11.04 -4.72
CA ASN A 143 -13.52 -12.06 -3.79
C ASN A 143 -12.90 -11.44 -2.53
N LYS A 144 -12.52 -12.32 -1.60
CA LYS A 144 -11.94 -11.95 -0.32
C LYS A 144 -10.68 -11.09 -0.48
N ILE A 145 -10.55 -10.13 0.42
CA ILE A 145 -9.36 -9.30 0.58
C ILE A 145 -8.82 -9.53 1.99
N THR A 146 -7.54 -9.89 2.07
CA THR A 146 -6.87 -10.17 3.34
C THR A 146 -5.79 -9.14 3.60
N LEU A 147 -5.79 -8.56 4.81
CA LEU A 147 -4.71 -7.74 5.33
C LEU A 147 -3.90 -8.58 6.33
N SER A 148 -2.61 -8.77 6.07
CA SER A 148 -1.70 -9.55 6.93
C SER A 148 -0.55 -8.69 7.46
N PHE A 149 -0.29 -8.71 8.76
CA PHE A 149 0.81 -7.97 9.38
C PHE A 149 1.31 -8.63 10.67
N SER A 150 2.52 -8.27 11.11
CA SER A 150 3.07 -8.74 12.39
C SER A 150 2.63 -7.84 13.54
N PRO A 151 2.29 -8.40 14.73
CA PRO A 151 2.13 -7.60 15.95
C PRO A 151 3.37 -6.76 16.29
N GLU A 152 4.57 -7.21 15.90
CA GLU A 152 5.83 -6.49 16.13
C GLU A 152 5.98 -5.26 15.21
N ASP A 153 5.27 -5.27 14.08
CA ASP A 153 5.20 -4.14 13.15
C ASP A 153 4.11 -3.14 13.56
N CYS A 154 3.46 -3.33 14.72
CA CYS A 154 2.43 -2.44 15.21
C CYS A 154 2.97 -1.46 16.26
N VAL A 155 2.52 -0.21 16.19
CA VAL A 155 2.68 0.77 17.26
C VAL A 155 1.32 1.36 17.58
N TYR A 156 0.90 1.20 18.83
CA TYR A 156 -0.33 1.79 19.32
C TYR A 156 -0.06 3.14 19.98
N ILE A 157 -0.84 4.15 19.63
CA ILE A 157 -0.82 5.48 20.22
C ILE A 157 -2.22 5.81 20.72
N ASP A 158 -2.33 6.20 21.98
CA ASP A 158 -3.60 6.30 22.71
C ASP A 158 -4.39 7.59 22.44
N ASN A 159 -3.80 8.59 21.80
CA ASN A 159 -4.45 9.85 21.49
C ASN A 159 -3.82 10.59 20.31
N TYR A 160 -4.59 11.53 19.75
CA TYR A 160 -4.20 12.31 18.58
C TYR A 160 -2.98 13.20 18.80
N GLN A 161 -2.79 13.80 19.97
CA GLN A 161 -1.67 14.70 20.23
C GLN A 161 -0.32 13.95 20.19
N ASN A 162 -0.29 12.77 20.80
CA ASN A 162 0.86 11.87 20.77
C ASN A 162 1.09 11.36 19.34
N PHE A 163 0.01 11.06 18.61
CA PHE A 163 0.07 10.62 17.22
C PHE A 163 0.76 11.67 16.35
N MET A 164 0.26 12.91 16.37
CA MET A 164 0.84 14.05 15.64
C MET A 164 2.31 14.29 15.97
N SER A 165 2.67 14.15 17.25
CA SER A 165 4.06 14.35 17.69
C SER A 165 5.00 13.22 17.20
N ALA A 166 4.46 12.03 16.96
CA ALA A 166 5.22 10.88 16.49
C ALA A 166 5.26 10.75 14.95
N THR A 167 4.31 11.38 14.23
CA THR A 167 4.17 11.31 12.76
C THR A 167 5.49 11.60 12.03
N GLU A 168 6.21 12.65 12.43
CA GLU A 168 7.49 13.00 11.81
C GLU A 168 8.52 11.88 11.98
N THR A 169 8.57 11.26 13.16
CA THR A 169 9.46 10.12 13.43
C THR A 169 9.09 8.93 12.55
N PHE A 170 7.79 8.63 12.39
CA PHE A 170 7.35 7.55 11.52
C PHE A 170 7.72 7.78 10.05
N ASN A 171 7.42 8.98 9.53
CA ASN A 171 7.75 9.35 8.16
C ASN A 171 9.27 9.28 7.89
N ASN A 172 10.10 9.68 8.87
CA ASN A 172 11.55 9.64 8.76
C ASN A 172 12.16 8.24 9.02
N SER A 173 11.45 7.37 9.73
CA SER A 173 11.93 6.01 10.08
C SER A 173 11.99 5.07 8.88
N ILE A 174 11.26 5.39 7.82
CA ILE A 174 11.37 4.73 6.53
C ILE A 174 12.61 5.30 5.85
N ASN A 175 13.76 4.69 6.16
CA ASN A 175 14.94 4.79 5.31
C ASN A 175 14.52 4.24 3.94
N THR A 176 14.11 5.13 3.05
CA THR A 176 14.02 4.88 1.61
C THR A 176 15.45 4.69 1.11
N ALA A 177 16.09 3.59 1.50
CA ALA A 177 17.20 3.09 0.73
C ALA A 177 16.59 2.77 -0.63
N PRO A 178 17.03 3.43 -1.71
CA PRO A 178 16.61 3.01 -3.02
C PRO A 178 17.28 1.65 -3.19
N ASN A 179 16.55 0.56 -2.94
CA ASN A 179 16.84 -0.69 -3.62
C ASN A 179 16.47 -0.45 -5.08
N SER A 180 17.33 0.34 -5.71
CA SER A 180 17.32 0.71 -7.09
C SER A 180 17.81 -0.50 -7.86
N HIS A 181 16.95 -1.50 -7.98
CA HIS A 181 16.87 -2.21 -9.25
C HIS A 181 16.14 -1.29 -10.23
N ASN A 182 16.73 -0.12 -10.48
CA ASN A 182 16.13 0.93 -11.28
C ASN A 182 16.25 0.53 -12.75
N LEU A 183 15.20 -0.09 -13.28
CA LEU A 183 14.96 -0.21 -14.72
C LEU A 183 15.09 1.14 -15.45
N PHE A 184 14.89 2.26 -14.74
CA PHE A 184 14.97 3.63 -15.25
C PHE A 184 16.29 4.36 -14.94
N ASN A 185 17.22 3.77 -14.18
CA ASN A 185 18.55 4.36 -14.04
C ASN A 185 19.23 4.24 -15.40
N ILE A 186 19.56 5.38 -16.02
CA ILE A 186 20.14 5.42 -17.37
C ILE A 186 21.43 4.62 -17.45
N ASP A 187 22.27 4.66 -16.41
CA ASP A 187 23.53 3.93 -16.36
C ASP A 187 23.29 2.43 -16.23
N PHE A 188 22.38 2.01 -15.35
CA PHE A 188 21.98 0.60 -15.24
C PHE A 188 21.33 0.10 -16.54
N ARG A 189 20.40 0.87 -17.11
CA ARG A 189 19.70 0.57 -18.37
C ARG A 189 20.68 0.43 -19.53
N ASN A 190 21.66 1.32 -19.62
CA ASN A 190 22.65 1.28 -20.69
C ASN A 190 23.69 0.17 -20.48
N LYS A 191 23.96 -0.21 -19.22
CA LYS A 191 24.92 -1.26 -18.87
C LYS A 191 24.34 -2.67 -18.95
N HIS A 192 23.10 -2.86 -18.52
CA HIS A 192 22.52 -4.18 -18.28
C HIS A 192 21.30 -4.51 -19.14
N LEU A 193 20.78 -3.57 -19.97
CA LEU A 193 19.62 -3.82 -20.82
C LEU A 193 19.94 -3.58 -22.30
N ALA A 194 19.97 -4.66 -23.08
CA ALA A 194 20.14 -4.61 -24.53
C ALA A 194 18.78 -4.38 -25.25
N PRO A 195 18.69 -3.43 -26.19
CA PRO A 195 17.44 -3.21 -26.94
C PRO A 195 17.22 -4.29 -28.02
N ASN A 196 15.99 -4.82 -28.09
CA ASN A 196 15.48 -5.59 -29.22
C ASN A 196 14.47 -4.74 -29.98
N PHE A 197 14.94 -4.05 -31.01
CA PHE A 197 14.13 -3.10 -31.77
C PHE A 197 13.00 -3.77 -32.57
N ASP A 198 13.23 -4.98 -33.07
CA ASP A 198 12.22 -5.72 -33.83
C ASP A 198 11.10 -6.25 -32.93
N GLY A 199 11.42 -6.55 -31.67
CA GLY A 199 10.46 -7.00 -30.67
C GLY A 199 9.80 -5.90 -29.84
N GLY A 200 10.36 -4.67 -29.86
CA GLY A 200 9.85 -3.55 -29.05
C GLY A 200 10.12 -3.66 -27.55
N TYR A 201 11.05 -4.52 -27.12
CA TYR A 201 11.41 -4.72 -25.71
C TYR A 201 12.93 -4.65 -25.49
N ARG A 202 13.37 -4.63 -24.23
CA ARG A 202 14.79 -4.74 -23.85
C ARG A 202 15.01 -6.03 -23.07
N THR A 203 16.15 -6.68 -23.29
CA THR A 203 16.54 -7.90 -22.59
C THR A 203 17.64 -7.60 -21.58
N TYR A 204 17.52 -8.17 -20.38
CA TYR A 204 18.57 -8.10 -19.39
C TYR A 204 19.79 -8.93 -19.82
N THR A 205 20.98 -8.37 -19.63
CA THR A 205 22.27 -8.99 -19.93
C THR A 205 23.24 -8.76 -18.76
N ASP A 206 23.73 -9.86 -18.21
CA ASP A 206 24.85 -9.87 -17.25
C ASP A 206 26.16 -9.88 -18.03
N ASP A 207 26.77 -8.70 -18.20
CA ASP A 207 28.22 -8.58 -18.46
C ASP A 207 28.98 -8.53 -17.14
#